data_AF-T1CPH4-F1
#
_entry.id   AF-T1CPH4-F1
#
_cell.length_a   1.000
_cell.length_b   1.000
_cell.length_c   1.000
_cell.angle_alpha   90.00
_cell.angle_beta   90.00
_cell.angle_gamma   90.00
#
_symmetry.space_group_name_H-M   'P 1'
#
loop_
_entity.id
_entity.type
_entity.pdbx_description
1 polymer ?
#
loop_
_entity_poly.entity_id
_entity_poly.type
_entity_poly.pdbx_seq_one_letter_code
_entity_poly.pdbx_strand_id
1 'polypeptide(L)'
;KLRMTKEEIRQESKETEGDPQIKSKIRNLQRERARRRMMSQIPSADVVVTNPTHYAVALRYQEGVMRAPIVVAKGVHLVAERIRAAAATHRIPVVEAPALARALYAHTEMEHPVPEALYLAVAEILAYAYQLQRQRKEGGEVPPPPQNLPVPVELDPESRVSPS
;
A
#
# COMPACT_ATOMS: atom_id res chain seq x y z
N LYS A 1 16.77 46.50 36.54
CA LYS A 1 17.03 45.33 35.66
C LYS A 1 16.33 44.12 36.28
N LEU A 2 15.12 43.80 35.81
CA LEU A 2 14.33 42.68 36.33
C LEU A 2 14.93 41.35 35.85
N ARG A 3 15.21 40.46 36.80
CA ARG A 3 15.55 39.06 36.55
C ARG A 3 14.25 38.30 36.34
N MET A 4 13.95 37.90 35.12
CA MET A 4 12.94 36.86 34.88
C MET A 4 13.38 35.58 35.60
N THR A 5 12.45 34.94 36.29
CA THR A 5 12.72 33.69 36.99
C THR A 5 12.81 32.55 35.97
N LYS A 6 13.69 31.59 36.21
CA LYS A 6 13.85 30.40 35.34
C LYS A 6 12.57 29.56 35.21
N GLU A 7 11.59 29.80 36.09
CA GLU A 7 10.28 29.16 36.08
C GLU A 7 9.34 29.76 35.03
N GLU A 8 9.37 31.09 34.81
CA GLU A 8 8.56 31.75 33.77
C GLU A 8 8.98 31.31 32.35
N ILE A 9 10.29 31.19 32.10
CA ILE A 9 10.83 30.71 30.80
C ILE A 9 10.39 29.27 30.50
N ARG A 10 10.30 28.42 31.54
CA ARG A 10 9.90 27.01 31.39
C ARG A 10 8.39 26.85 31.15
N GLN A 11 7.60 27.78 31.65
CA GLN A 11 6.16 27.85 31.43
C GLN A 11 5.85 28.35 30.00
N GLU A 12 6.55 29.41 29.55
CA GLU A 12 6.42 29.96 28.19
C GLU A 12 6.84 28.96 27.11
N SER A 13 7.88 28.13 27.32
CA SER A 13 8.22 27.06 26.38
C SER A 13 7.13 25.99 26.23
N LYS A 14 6.34 25.73 27.29
CA LYS A 14 5.19 24.80 27.21
C LYS A 14 3.99 25.41 26.49
N GLU A 15 3.80 26.73 26.62
CA GLU A 15 2.70 27.46 25.97
C GLU A 15 2.98 27.74 24.48
N THR A 16 4.24 27.99 24.13
CA THR A 16 4.65 28.33 22.74
C THR A 16 4.73 27.08 21.86
N GLU A 17 5.06 25.91 22.44
CA GLU A 17 5.13 24.65 21.70
C GLU A 17 3.89 23.76 21.88
N GLY A 18 3.06 23.95 22.90
CA GLY A 18 1.92 23.07 23.18
C GLY A 18 2.34 21.69 23.72
N ASP A 19 1.51 21.13 24.61
CA ASP A 19 1.81 19.88 25.33
C ASP A 19 2.19 18.72 24.36
N PRO A 20 3.38 18.10 24.52
CA PRO A 20 3.81 16.94 23.73
C PRO A 20 2.78 15.80 23.66
N GLN A 21 2.01 15.57 24.73
CA GLN A 21 0.94 14.57 24.78
C GLN A 21 -0.22 14.94 23.86
N ILE A 22 -0.62 16.22 23.84
CA ILE A 22 -1.64 16.73 22.95
C ILE A 22 -1.18 16.63 21.49
N LYS A 23 0.06 17.02 21.18
CA LYS A 23 0.67 16.85 19.85
C LYS A 23 0.70 15.39 19.40
N SER A 24 1.08 14.47 20.29
CA SER A 24 1.10 13.03 20.00
C SER A 24 -0.30 12.50 19.70
N LYS A 25 -1.30 12.87 20.51
CA LYS A 25 -2.70 12.51 20.33
C LYS A 25 -3.25 13.03 19.00
N ILE A 26 -2.95 14.28 18.63
CA ILE A 26 -3.35 14.86 17.34
C ILE A 26 -2.74 14.06 16.18
N ARG A 27 -1.44 13.77 16.22
CA ARG A 27 -0.77 12.96 15.17
C ARG A 27 -1.38 11.56 15.06
N ASN A 28 -1.67 10.91 16.18
CA ASN A 28 -2.30 9.59 16.18
C ASN A 28 -3.69 9.63 15.56
N LEU A 29 -4.50 10.63 15.91
CA LEU A 29 -5.83 10.83 15.31
C LEU A 29 -5.73 11.11 13.80
N GLN A 30 -4.77 11.92 13.37
CA GLN A 30 -4.52 12.20 11.96
C GLN A 30 -4.15 10.92 11.19
N ARG A 31 -3.22 10.11 11.73
CA ARG A 31 -2.85 8.81 11.14
C ARG A 31 -4.02 7.85 11.08
N GLU A 32 -4.84 7.78 12.13
CA GLU A 32 -6.01 6.93 12.16
C GLU A 32 -7.03 7.35 11.09
N ARG A 33 -7.31 8.65 10.98
CA ARG A 33 -8.18 9.20 9.93
C ARG A 33 -7.63 8.90 8.53
N ALA A 34 -6.32 9.09 8.32
CA ALA A 34 -5.68 8.76 7.05
C ALA A 34 -5.81 7.26 6.72
N ARG A 35 -5.59 6.38 7.70
CA ARG A 35 -5.76 4.93 7.54
C ARG A 35 -7.20 4.57 7.21
N ARG A 36 -8.19 5.17 7.89
CA ARG A 36 -9.61 4.94 7.59
C ARG A 36 -9.94 5.34 6.15
N ARG A 37 -9.46 6.51 5.68
CA ARG A 37 -9.62 6.97 4.29
C ARG A 37 -8.96 6.02 3.28
N MET A 38 -7.75 5.55 3.55
CA MET A 38 -7.09 4.56 2.69
C MET A 38 -7.89 3.26 2.63
N MET A 39 -8.34 2.72 3.77
CA MET A 39 -9.13 1.49 3.81
C MET A 39 -10.45 1.61 3.04
N SER A 40 -11.08 2.79 3.02
CA SER A 40 -12.30 3.02 2.23
C SER A 40 -12.08 3.02 0.71
N GLN A 41 -10.84 3.07 0.23
CA GLN A 41 -10.53 2.96 -1.20
C GLN A 41 -10.45 1.51 -1.68
N ILE A 42 -10.22 0.54 -0.77
CA ILE A 42 -10.05 -0.87 -1.12
C ILE A 42 -11.20 -1.44 -1.96
N PRO A 43 -12.49 -1.15 -1.70
CA PRO A 43 -13.59 -1.68 -2.53
C PRO A 43 -13.50 -1.31 -4.01
N SER A 44 -12.72 -0.28 -4.36
CA SER A 44 -12.49 0.14 -5.75
C SER A 44 -11.29 -0.54 -6.41
N ALA A 45 -10.55 -1.38 -5.70
CA ALA A 45 -9.40 -2.07 -6.24
C ALA A 45 -9.81 -3.27 -7.12
N ASP A 46 -9.05 -3.49 -8.18
CA ASP A 46 -9.25 -4.62 -9.09
C ASP A 46 -8.49 -5.86 -8.60
N VAL A 47 -7.38 -5.66 -7.90
CA VAL A 47 -6.52 -6.72 -7.37
C VAL A 47 -5.73 -6.24 -6.13
N VAL A 48 -5.43 -7.17 -5.23
CA VAL A 48 -4.47 -6.97 -4.14
C VAL A 48 -3.26 -7.89 -4.34
N VAL A 49 -2.08 -7.29 -4.42
CA VAL A 49 -0.79 -7.99 -4.54
C VAL A 49 -0.17 -8.14 -3.17
N THR A 50 0.26 -9.35 -2.80
CA THR A 50 0.78 -9.64 -1.46
C THR A 50 2.14 -10.30 -1.45
N ASN A 51 2.95 -9.93 -0.44
CA ASN A 51 3.98 -10.79 0.13
C ASN A 51 3.36 -11.31 1.45
N PRO A 52 3.02 -12.61 1.54
CA PRO A 52 1.94 -13.14 2.37
C PRO A 52 1.59 -12.38 3.64
N THR A 53 2.49 -12.33 4.61
CA THR A 53 2.25 -11.71 5.92
C THR A 53 2.87 -10.32 6.05
N HIS A 54 3.71 -9.91 5.10
CA HIS A 54 4.57 -8.74 5.21
C HIS A 54 4.02 -7.52 4.49
N TYR A 55 3.53 -7.68 3.26
CA TYR A 55 3.10 -6.57 2.41
C TYR A 55 1.76 -6.85 1.74
N ALA A 56 0.94 -5.81 1.59
CA ALA A 56 -0.21 -5.83 0.70
C ALA A 56 -0.33 -4.49 -0.02
N VAL A 57 -0.54 -4.54 -1.33
CA VAL A 57 -0.73 -3.37 -2.20
C VAL A 57 -1.98 -3.60 -3.05
N ALA A 58 -2.95 -2.71 -2.94
CA ALA A 58 -4.17 -2.72 -3.72
C ALA A 58 -4.02 -1.82 -4.96
N LEU A 59 -4.29 -2.37 -6.13
CA LEU A 59 -4.18 -1.70 -7.42
C LEU A 59 -5.55 -1.49 -8.04
N ARG A 60 -5.68 -0.38 -8.76
CA ARG A 60 -6.86 -0.07 -9.57
C ARG A 60 -6.43 0.32 -10.98
N TYR A 61 -7.15 -0.18 -11.98
CA TYR A 61 -6.96 0.17 -13.37
C TYR A 61 -8.30 0.16 -14.12
N GLN A 62 -8.58 1.27 -14.80
CA GLN A 62 -9.73 1.37 -15.70
C GLN A 62 -9.22 1.49 -17.12
N GLU A 63 -9.41 0.42 -17.90
CA GLU A 63 -9.04 0.37 -19.31
C GLU A 63 -9.75 1.49 -20.11
N GLY A 64 -9.02 2.13 -21.02
CA GLY A 64 -9.51 3.24 -21.83
C GLY A 64 -9.65 4.59 -21.10
N VAL A 65 -9.48 4.63 -19.77
CA VAL A 65 -9.57 5.86 -18.98
C VAL A 65 -8.24 6.21 -18.34
N MET A 66 -7.56 5.22 -17.75
CA MET A 66 -6.30 5.42 -17.03
C MET A 66 -5.11 5.10 -17.94
N ARG A 67 -4.07 5.94 -17.88
CA ARG A 67 -2.81 5.69 -18.62
C ARG A 67 -1.97 4.57 -17.99
N ALA A 68 -2.13 4.35 -16.69
CA ALA A 68 -1.43 3.33 -15.94
C ALA A 68 -2.26 2.91 -14.71
N PRO A 69 -2.05 1.69 -14.18
CA PRO A 69 -2.61 1.26 -12.91
C PRO A 69 -2.12 2.16 -11.76
N ILE A 70 -2.99 2.42 -10.79
CA ILE A 70 -2.68 3.25 -9.62
C ILE A 70 -2.72 2.43 -8.33
N VAL A 71 -1.92 2.81 -7.34
CA VAL A 71 -1.99 2.24 -5.99
C VAL A 71 -3.07 2.94 -5.18
N VAL A 72 -4.13 2.23 -4.80
CA VAL A 72 -5.23 2.83 -4.00
C VAL A 72 -5.08 2.59 -2.49
N ALA A 73 -4.34 1.55 -2.10
CA ALA A 73 -3.97 1.30 -0.71
C ALA A 73 -2.68 0.49 -0.67
N LYS A 74 -1.83 0.73 0.34
CA LYS A 74 -0.67 -0.12 0.63
C LYS A 74 -0.38 -0.19 2.12
N GLY A 75 0.20 -1.29 2.56
CA GLY A 75 0.52 -1.48 3.97
C GLY A 75 1.44 -2.64 4.25
N VAL A 76 2.01 -2.61 5.46
CA VAL A 76 2.85 -3.67 6.02
C VAL A 76 2.23 -4.28 7.26
N HIS A 77 2.62 -5.52 7.57
CA HIS A 77 2.23 -6.24 8.79
C HIS A 77 0.73 -6.14 9.09
N LEU A 78 0.33 -5.56 10.23
CA LEU A 78 -1.07 -5.39 10.64
C LEU A 78 -1.91 -4.58 9.63
N VAL A 79 -1.29 -3.65 8.89
CA VAL A 79 -2.00 -2.93 7.82
C VAL A 79 -2.23 -3.86 6.63
N ALA A 80 -1.22 -4.64 6.24
CA ALA A 80 -1.35 -5.62 5.16
C ALA A 80 -2.44 -6.66 5.45
N GLU A 81 -2.48 -7.17 6.68
CA GLU A 81 -3.52 -8.09 7.14
C GLU A 81 -4.93 -7.50 6.99
N ARG A 82 -5.13 -6.25 7.41
CA ARG A 82 -6.42 -5.57 7.26
C ARG A 82 -6.78 -5.35 5.80
N ILE A 83 -5.80 -5.06 4.93
CA ILE A 83 -6.05 -4.92 3.48
C ILE A 83 -6.53 -6.26 2.91
N ARG A 84 -5.88 -7.38 3.24
CA ARG A 84 -6.32 -8.72 2.80
C ARG A 84 -7.71 -9.07 3.31
N ALA A 85 -8.01 -8.77 4.58
CA ALA A 85 -9.33 -9.00 5.16
C ALA A 85 -10.44 -8.18 4.45
N ALA A 86 -10.15 -6.92 4.13
CA ALA A 86 -11.05 -6.08 3.35
C ALA A 86 -11.22 -6.61 1.92
N ALA A 87 -10.13 -7.02 1.26
CA ALA A 87 -10.19 -7.63 -0.06
C ALA A 87 -11.09 -8.88 -0.09
N ALA A 88 -10.96 -9.77 0.90
CA ALA A 88 -11.82 -10.94 1.03
C ALA A 88 -13.29 -10.57 1.20
N THR A 89 -13.59 -9.56 2.03
CA THR A 89 -14.96 -9.06 2.27
C THR A 89 -15.59 -8.50 0.99
N HIS A 90 -14.80 -7.78 0.18
CA HIS A 90 -15.25 -7.19 -1.08
C HIS A 90 -15.04 -8.12 -2.29
N ARG A 91 -14.63 -9.37 -2.09
CA ARG A 91 -14.36 -10.38 -3.12
C ARG A 91 -13.32 -9.96 -4.17
N ILE A 92 -12.41 -9.08 -3.78
CA ILE A 92 -11.30 -8.63 -4.63
C ILE A 92 -10.26 -9.77 -4.71
N PRO A 93 -9.79 -10.15 -5.91
CA PRO A 93 -8.72 -11.12 -6.06
C PRO A 93 -7.46 -10.73 -5.28
N VAL A 94 -6.90 -11.67 -4.54
CA VAL A 94 -5.61 -11.54 -3.86
C VAL A 94 -4.62 -12.43 -4.57
N VAL A 95 -3.51 -11.86 -5.02
CA VAL A 95 -2.47 -12.57 -5.79
C VAL A 95 -1.15 -12.45 -5.04
N GLU A 96 -0.53 -13.59 -4.77
CA GLU A 96 0.77 -13.64 -4.13
C GLU A 96 1.87 -13.38 -5.15
N ALA A 97 2.63 -12.31 -4.95
CA ALA A 97 3.79 -11.95 -5.76
C ALA A 97 4.78 -11.17 -4.89
N PRO A 98 5.64 -11.86 -4.12
CA PRO A 98 6.43 -11.22 -3.06
C PRO A 98 7.35 -10.10 -3.54
N ALA A 99 8.09 -10.32 -4.64
CA ALA A 99 9.00 -9.33 -5.21
C ALA A 99 8.24 -8.08 -5.70
N LEU A 100 7.14 -8.28 -6.44
CA LEU A 100 6.32 -7.18 -6.92
C LEU A 100 5.66 -6.40 -5.77
N ALA A 101 5.14 -7.10 -4.75
CA ALA A 101 4.52 -6.45 -3.59
C ALA A 101 5.52 -5.53 -2.85
N ARG A 102 6.77 -5.98 -2.69
CA ARG A 102 7.84 -5.17 -2.09
C ARG A 102 8.20 -3.98 -2.98
N ALA A 103 8.40 -4.21 -4.28
CA ALA A 103 8.73 -3.17 -5.24
C ALA A 103 7.66 -2.07 -5.30
N LEU A 104 6.38 -2.46 -5.42
CA LEU A 104 5.25 -1.53 -5.39
C LEU A 104 5.18 -0.75 -4.08
N TYR A 105 5.38 -1.43 -2.95
CA TYR A 105 5.35 -0.78 -1.65
C TYR A 105 6.45 0.27 -1.50
N ALA A 106 7.67 -0.05 -1.94
CA ALA A 106 8.84 0.81 -1.82
C ALA A 106 8.82 1.98 -2.83
N HIS A 107 8.39 1.74 -4.07
CA HIS A 107 8.59 2.68 -5.18
C HIS A 107 7.34 3.37 -5.71
N THR A 108 6.15 3.12 -5.13
CA THR A 108 4.91 3.76 -5.58
C THR A 108 4.13 4.36 -4.42
N GLU A 109 3.84 5.67 -4.46
CA GLU A 109 2.97 6.32 -3.47
C GLU A 109 1.49 5.96 -3.66
N MET A 110 0.68 6.17 -2.61
CA MET A 110 -0.77 6.02 -2.76
C MET A 110 -1.32 7.09 -3.70
N GLU A 111 -2.37 6.74 -4.44
CA GLU A 111 -3.04 7.57 -5.45
C GLU A 111 -2.14 7.95 -6.65
N HIS A 112 -0.96 7.37 -6.74
CA HIS A 112 -0.02 7.59 -7.84
C HIS A 112 0.02 6.38 -8.80
N PRO A 113 0.33 6.62 -10.09
CA PRO A 113 0.54 5.54 -11.05
C PRO A 113 1.77 4.71 -10.67
N VAL A 114 1.72 3.42 -10.98
CA VAL A 114 2.88 2.53 -10.85
C VAL A 114 4.03 3.02 -11.75
N PRO A 115 5.31 2.77 -11.41
CA PRO A 115 6.44 3.05 -12.28
C PRO A 115 6.40 2.22 -13.57
N GLU A 116 6.86 2.79 -14.69
CA GLU A 116 6.93 2.11 -16.00
C GLU A 116 7.67 0.78 -15.94
N ALA A 117 8.75 0.73 -15.15
CA ALA A 117 9.57 -0.46 -14.93
C ALA A 117 8.78 -1.64 -14.32
N LEU A 118 7.61 -1.39 -13.72
CA LEU A 118 6.73 -2.42 -13.15
C LEU A 118 5.49 -2.70 -14.01
N TYR A 119 5.34 -2.05 -15.17
CA TYR A 119 4.12 -2.16 -16.00
C TYR A 119 3.83 -3.58 -16.45
N LEU A 120 4.83 -4.28 -16.96
CA LEU A 120 4.65 -5.65 -17.46
C LEU A 120 4.20 -6.60 -16.33
N ALA A 121 4.91 -6.57 -15.19
CA ALA A 121 4.55 -7.40 -14.04
C ALA A 121 3.15 -7.07 -13.50
N VAL A 122 2.77 -5.79 -13.46
CA VAL A 122 1.41 -5.38 -13.03
C VAL A 122 0.36 -5.79 -14.05
N ALA A 123 0.63 -5.69 -15.35
CA ALA A 123 -0.31 -6.10 -16.40
C ALA A 123 -0.62 -7.59 -16.34
N GLU A 124 0.40 -8.44 -16.11
CA GLU A 124 0.21 -9.88 -15.91
C GLU A 124 -0.66 -10.19 -14.69
N ILE A 125 -0.45 -9.48 -13.58
CA ILE A 125 -1.27 -9.61 -12.38
C ILE A 125 -2.72 -9.19 -12.62
N LEU A 126 -2.94 -8.08 -13.32
CA LEU A 126 -4.29 -7.62 -13.65
C LEU A 126 -4.98 -8.61 -14.58
N ALA A 127 -4.30 -9.10 -15.62
CA ALA A 127 -4.83 -10.11 -16.53
C ALA A 127 -5.24 -11.38 -15.76
N TYR A 128 -4.39 -11.86 -14.86
CA TYR A 128 -4.70 -13.01 -14.00
C TYR A 128 -5.89 -12.72 -13.06
N ALA A 129 -5.95 -11.54 -12.46
CA ALA A 129 -7.09 -11.13 -11.62
C ALA A 129 -8.41 -11.13 -12.40
N TYR A 130 -8.42 -10.64 -13.64
CA TYR A 130 -9.60 -10.69 -14.51
C TYR A 130 -10.00 -12.12 -14.86
N GLN A 131 -9.04 -13.01 -15.14
CA GLN A 131 -9.32 -14.42 -15.38
C GLN A 131 -9.93 -15.11 -14.14
N LEU A 132 -9.41 -14.83 -12.94
CA LEU A 132 -9.98 -15.31 -11.68
C LEU A 132 -11.40 -14.80 -11.45
N GLN A 133 -11.65 -13.52 -11.72
CA GLN A 133 -13.00 -12.96 -11.61
C GLN A 133 -13.97 -13.61 -12.61
N ARG A 134 -13.52 -13.85 -13.85
CA ARG A 134 -14.33 -14.52 -14.88
C ARG A 134 -14.66 -15.95 -14.48
N GLN A 135 -13.65 -16.71 -14.03
CA GLN A 135 -13.81 -18.07 -13.54
C GLN A 135 -14.80 -18.15 -12.36
N ARG A 136 -14.78 -17.18 -11.43
CA ARG A 136 -15.75 -17.12 -10.33
C ARG A 136 -17.20 -16.87 -10.79
N LYS A 137 -17.39 -16.16 -11.90
CA LYS A 137 -18.71 -15.81 -12.44
C LYS A 137 -19.28 -16.91 -13.36
N GLU A 138 -18.42 -17.47 -14.21
CA GLU A 138 -18.82 -18.35 -15.31
C GLU A 138 -18.49 -19.84 -15.03
N GLY A 139 -17.66 -20.12 -14.01
CA GLY A 139 -17.10 -21.44 -13.76
C GLY A 139 -15.89 -21.75 -14.64
N GLY A 140 -15.49 -23.03 -14.66
CA GLY A 140 -14.36 -23.51 -15.46
C GLY A 140 -13.07 -23.72 -14.67
N GLU A 141 -12.01 -24.06 -15.41
CA GLU A 141 -10.69 -24.34 -14.85
C GLU A 141 -10.08 -23.08 -14.23
N VAL A 142 -9.46 -23.24 -13.05
CA VAL A 142 -8.76 -22.14 -12.39
C VAL A 142 -7.49 -21.85 -13.18
N PRO A 143 -7.29 -20.62 -13.68
CA PRO A 143 -6.07 -20.27 -14.38
C PRO A 143 -4.87 -20.49 -13.46
N PRO A 144 -3.72 -20.96 -13.97
CA PRO A 144 -2.51 -21.02 -13.18
C PRO A 144 -2.04 -19.60 -12.82
N PRO A 145 -1.49 -19.38 -11.62
CA PRO A 145 -0.92 -18.09 -11.27
C PRO A 145 0.27 -17.76 -12.19
N PRO A 146 0.51 -16.46 -12.48
CA PRO A 146 1.65 -16.05 -13.27
C PRO A 146 2.94 -16.46 -12.57
N GLN A 147 3.87 -17.02 -13.34
CA GLN A 147 5.19 -17.43 -12.87
C GLN A 147 6.24 -16.48 -13.45
N ASN A 148 7.33 -16.25 -12.71
CA ASN A 148 8.47 -15.44 -13.18
C ASN A 148 8.08 -14.01 -13.62
N LEU A 149 7.30 -13.31 -12.79
CA LEU A 149 6.93 -11.92 -13.05
C LEU A 149 8.18 -11.07 -13.34
N PRO A 150 8.17 -10.24 -14.39
CA PRO A 150 9.32 -9.44 -14.78
C PRO A 150 9.48 -8.21 -13.87
N VAL A 151 9.89 -8.45 -12.63
CA VAL A 151 10.23 -7.40 -11.66
C VAL A 151 11.73 -7.13 -11.73
N PRO A 152 12.16 -5.91 -12.11
CA PRO A 152 13.58 -5.56 -12.09
C PRO A 152 14.19 -5.77 -10.70
N VAL A 153 15.36 -6.41 -10.64
CA VAL A 153 16.00 -6.80 -9.38
C VAL A 153 16.39 -5.60 -8.53
N GLU A 154 16.64 -4.45 -9.17
CA GLU A 154 17.02 -3.19 -8.53
C GLU A 154 15.85 -2.54 -7.78
N LEU A 155 14.61 -2.91 -8.14
CA LEU A 155 13.39 -2.39 -7.52
C LEU A 155 12.85 -3.30 -6.42
N ASP A 156 13.42 -4.49 -6.25
CA ASP A 156 13.08 -5.37 -5.13
C ASP A 156 14.07 -5.15 -3.97
N PRO A 157 13.64 -4.48 -2.87
CA PRO A 157 14.53 -4.14 -1.76
C PRO A 157 15.09 -5.35 -1.00
N GLU A 158 14.53 -6.54 -1.18
CA GLU A 158 15.03 -7.79 -0.58
C GLU A 158 15.71 -8.70 -1.60
N SER A 159 15.87 -8.25 -2.85
CA SER A 159 16.69 -8.96 -3.83
C SER A 159 18.12 -9.01 -3.31
N ARG A 160 18.65 -10.22 -3.13
CA ARG A 160 20.06 -10.42 -2.83
C ARG A 160 20.87 -10.15 -4.10
N VAL A 161 21.13 -8.87 -4.37
CA VAL A 161 22.20 -8.51 -5.29
C VAL A 161 23.50 -8.71 -4.54
N SER A 162 24.15 -9.86 -4.73
CA SER A 162 25.57 -9.97 -4.42
C SER A 162 26.28 -8.89 -5.25
N PRO A 163 26.96 -7.90 -4.66
CA PRO A 163 27.79 -7.01 -5.45
C PRO A 163 28.85 -7.89 -6.12
N SER A 164 28.86 -7.88 -7.45
CA SER A 164 29.90 -8.51 -8.26
C SER A 164 31.18 -7.69 -8.19
#